data_AF-A0A673YJ49-F1
#
_entry.id   AF-A0A673YJ49-F1
#
_cell.length_a   1.000
_cell.length_b   1.000
_cell.length_c   1.000
_cell.angle_alpha   90.00
_cell.angle_beta   90.00
_cell.angle_gamma   90.00
#
_symmetry.space_group_name_H-M   'P 1'
#
loop_
_entity.id
_entity.type
_entity.pdbx_description
1 polymer ?
#
loop_
_entity_poly.entity_id
_entity_poly.type
_entity_poly.pdbx_seq_one_letter_code
_entity_poly.pdbx_strand_id
1 'polypeptide(L)'
;MSIGLITGSKRRRATSPSSSVSGRDFEDGQPSSSASSVGRKRRRTTNIPNVDPIAVCHELYNTIRDNKDDQGRMLCELFIRAPKRWNQPDYCHIVTHPIDMMKIQLKMEEYDDVDQITSDFQLLFNNAKAYYKVIYNVITNTFTYWTL
;
A
#
# COMPACT_ATOMS: atom_id res chain seq x y z
N MET A 1 35.22 -50.72 -26.60
CA MET A 1 36.23 -49.91 -27.30
C MET A 1 35.96 -48.44 -27.00
N SER A 2 36.96 -47.81 -26.40
CA SER A 2 37.29 -46.38 -26.32
C SER A 2 36.29 -45.35 -25.77
N ILE A 3 36.60 -44.99 -24.51
CA ILE A 3 36.39 -43.72 -23.81
C ILE A 3 37.01 -42.51 -24.54
N GLY A 4 36.46 -41.32 -24.29
CA GLY A 4 37.05 -40.04 -24.70
C GLY A 4 36.57 -38.87 -23.84
N LEU A 5 37.25 -38.65 -22.71
CA LEU A 5 37.21 -37.40 -21.94
C LEU A 5 38.03 -36.34 -22.67
N ILE A 6 37.59 -35.08 -22.67
CA ILE A 6 38.42 -33.94 -23.07
C ILE A 6 38.35 -32.90 -21.95
N THR A 7 39.46 -32.73 -21.25
CA THR A 7 39.73 -31.66 -20.30
C THR A 7 40.74 -30.68 -20.91
N GLY A 8 40.59 -29.39 -20.61
CA GLY A 8 41.52 -28.30 -20.95
C GLY A 8 40.76 -26.97 -21.07
N SER A 9 41.24 -25.79 -20.67
CA SER A 9 42.54 -25.36 -20.15
C SER A 9 42.38 -23.98 -19.48
N LYS A 10 43.25 -23.65 -18.51
CA LYS A 10 43.26 -22.46 -17.64
C LYS A 10 44.24 -21.39 -18.17
N ARG A 11 43.86 -20.09 -18.21
CA ARG A 11 44.74 -18.88 -18.11
C ARG A 11 43.92 -17.56 -18.14
N ARG A 12 43.82 -16.77 -17.04
CA ARG A 12 44.52 -15.47 -16.73
C ARG A 12 44.44 -14.44 -17.89
N ARG A 13 44.02 -13.16 -17.76
CA ARG A 13 44.43 -12.06 -16.84
C ARG A 13 43.50 -10.83 -17.06
N ALA A 14 43.48 -9.92 -16.07
CA ALA A 14 42.65 -8.72 -15.92
C ALA A 14 42.78 -7.62 -17.01
N THR A 15 41.77 -6.73 -17.10
CA THR A 15 41.89 -5.28 -17.37
C THR A 15 40.51 -4.60 -17.25
N SER A 16 40.40 -3.58 -16.39
CA SER A 16 39.28 -2.63 -16.34
C SER A 16 39.67 -1.35 -17.09
N PRO A 17 38.77 -0.71 -17.86
CA PRO A 17 39.05 0.58 -18.48
C PRO A 17 38.55 1.73 -17.59
N SER A 18 39.28 2.86 -17.54
CA SER A 18 38.76 4.16 -17.99
C SER A 18 39.56 5.38 -17.47
N SER A 19 40.06 6.14 -18.46
CA SER A 19 40.13 7.61 -18.63
C SER A 19 40.83 8.53 -17.62
N SER A 20 41.81 9.24 -18.21
CA SER A 20 42.58 10.40 -17.76
C SER A 20 41.77 11.70 -17.74
N VAL A 21 42.09 12.64 -16.83
CA VAL A 21 42.04 14.08 -17.13
C VAL A 21 42.99 14.90 -16.23
N SER A 22 44.00 15.46 -16.89
CA SER A 22 44.63 16.78 -16.78
C SER A 22 44.75 17.49 -15.42
N GLY A 23 46.00 17.70 -15.00
CA GLY A 23 46.38 18.73 -14.03
C GLY A 23 46.15 20.16 -14.53
N ARG A 24 46.00 21.07 -13.57
CA ARG A 24 46.11 22.53 -13.73
C ARG A 24 46.63 23.10 -12.40
N ASP A 25 47.87 23.57 -12.41
CA ASP A 25 48.49 24.43 -11.40
C ASP A 25 48.29 25.88 -11.83
N PHE A 26 47.71 26.74 -10.98
CA PHE A 26 47.86 28.20 -11.04
C PHE A 26 47.62 28.79 -9.63
N GLU A 27 48.64 29.45 -9.10
CA GLU A 27 48.61 30.31 -7.89
C GLU A 27 47.76 31.57 -8.11
N ASP A 28 47.04 32.03 -7.07
CA ASP A 28 47.07 33.46 -6.68
C ASP A 28 46.37 33.77 -5.32
N GLY A 29 47.08 34.55 -4.49
CA GLY A 29 46.60 35.64 -3.60
C GLY A 29 45.37 35.51 -2.67
N GLN A 30 45.61 35.56 -1.35
CA GLN A 30 44.66 35.99 -0.29
C GLN A 30 44.37 37.51 -0.40
N PRO A 31 43.18 38.05 -0.02
CA PRO A 31 42.93 38.34 1.41
C PRO A 31 41.45 38.31 1.90
N SER A 32 41.33 38.26 3.23
CA SER A 32 40.32 38.90 4.13
C SER A 32 38.84 38.47 4.14
N SER A 33 38.49 37.83 5.28
CA SER A 33 37.37 38.13 6.20
C SER A 33 35.99 38.51 5.66
N SER A 34 34.99 37.67 6.00
CA SER A 34 33.79 38.14 6.72
C SER A 34 32.99 36.95 7.25
N ALA A 35 32.85 36.88 8.57
CA ALA A 35 31.90 36.01 9.22
C ALA A 35 30.49 36.38 8.76
N SER A 36 29.77 35.42 8.19
CA SER A 36 28.32 35.45 8.08
C SER A 36 27.79 34.08 8.48
N SER A 37 27.38 34.00 9.73
CA SER A 37 26.59 32.92 10.32
C SER A 37 25.23 32.84 9.63
N VAL A 38 25.21 32.26 8.43
CA VAL A 38 23.96 31.88 7.77
C VAL A 38 23.47 30.62 8.43
N GLY A 39 22.44 30.80 9.28
CA GLY A 39 21.76 29.75 10.00
C GLY A 39 21.39 28.59 9.07
N ARG A 40 22.16 27.51 9.15
CA ARG A 40 21.67 26.20 8.76
C ARG A 40 20.66 25.79 9.81
N LYS A 41 19.41 26.22 9.60
CA LYS A 41 18.22 25.59 10.16
C LYS A 41 18.40 24.11 9.85
N ARG A 42 18.92 23.37 10.82
CA ARG A 42 19.09 21.92 10.79
C ARG A 42 17.68 21.41 10.52
N ARG A 43 17.40 21.16 9.24
CA ARG A 43 16.26 20.40 8.79
C ARG A 43 16.42 19.09 9.55
N ARG A 44 15.65 18.94 10.64
CA ARG A 44 15.45 17.66 11.30
C ARG A 44 14.88 16.79 10.20
N THR A 45 15.75 16.10 9.47
CA THR A 45 15.39 14.91 8.73
C THR A 45 14.93 13.96 9.81
N THR A 46 13.63 14.00 10.07
CA THR A 46 12.95 12.99 10.86
C THR A 46 13.42 11.67 10.27
N ASN A 47 14.12 10.88 11.09
CA ASN A 47 14.47 9.50 10.79
C ASN A 47 13.16 8.70 10.73
N ILE A 48 12.31 9.01 9.74
CA ILE A 48 11.17 8.20 9.37
C ILE A 48 11.83 7.05 8.62
N PRO A 49 11.81 5.81 9.15
CA PRO A 49 12.26 4.68 8.37
C PRO A 49 11.54 4.72 7.02
N ASN A 50 12.25 4.42 5.94
CA ASN A 50 11.61 4.26 4.63
C ASN A 50 10.74 3.00 4.73
N VAL A 51 9.49 3.18 5.14
CA VAL A 51 8.51 2.11 5.26
C VAL A 51 8.01 1.82 3.86
N ASP A 52 8.16 0.57 3.42
CA ASP A 52 7.64 0.10 2.15
C ASP A 52 6.10 0.23 2.14
N PRO A 53 5.51 1.07 1.27
CA PRO A 53 4.05 1.27 1.22
C PRO A 53 3.29 -0.04 1.02
N ILE A 54 3.84 -0.99 0.27
CA ILE A 54 3.22 -2.29 0.02
C ILE A 54 3.12 -3.08 1.33
N ALA A 55 4.18 -3.06 2.14
CA ALA A 55 4.17 -3.71 3.46
C ALA A 55 3.10 -3.10 4.37
N VAL A 56 2.92 -1.77 4.34
CA VAL A 56 1.86 -1.08 5.09
C VAL A 56 0.47 -1.50 4.62
N CYS A 57 0.26 -1.61 3.30
CA CYS A 57 -1.02 -2.08 2.74
C CYS A 57 -1.36 -3.49 3.22
N HIS A 58 -0.37 -4.40 3.21
CA HIS A 58 -0.55 -5.76 3.72
C HIS A 58 -0.85 -5.78 5.22
N GLU A 59 -0.13 -5.00 6.02
CA GLU A 59 -0.35 -4.90 7.47
C GLU A 59 -1.75 -4.36 7.77
N LEU A 60 -2.20 -3.33 7.05
CA LEU A 60 -3.54 -2.77 7.19
C LEU A 60 -4.62 -3.81 6.87
N TYR A 61 -4.45 -4.54 5.76
CA TYR A 61 -5.38 -5.59 5.37
C TYR A 61 -5.48 -6.69 6.42
N ASN A 62 -4.33 -7.19 6.89
CA ASN A 62 -4.28 -8.25 7.91
C ASN A 62 -4.87 -7.76 9.24
N THR A 63 -4.58 -6.52 9.65
CA THR A 63 -5.14 -5.93 10.87
C THR A 63 -6.67 -5.92 10.83
N ILE A 64 -7.28 -5.51 9.71
CA ILE A 64 -8.73 -5.50 9.56
C ILE A 64 -9.29 -6.92 9.49
N ARG A 65 -8.61 -7.83 8.78
CA ARG A 65 -9.01 -9.22 8.64
C ARG A 65 -9.01 -9.95 9.98
N ASP A 66 -7.98 -9.79 10.80
CA ASP A 66 -7.81 -10.54 12.04
C ASP A 66 -8.48 -9.88 13.26
N ASN A 67 -9.16 -8.76 13.05
CA ASN A 67 -9.85 -8.04 14.11
C ASN A 67 -11.08 -8.81 14.63
N LYS A 68 -11.12 -8.99 15.95
CA LYS A 68 -12.15 -9.74 16.66
C LYS A 68 -12.84 -8.89 17.71
N ASP A 69 -14.10 -9.20 17.99
CA ASP A 69 -14.81 -8.66 19.15
C ASP A 69 -14.43 -9.37 20.47
N ASP A 70 -15.00 -8.90 21.58
CA ASP A 70 -14.79 -9.48 22.91
C ASP A 70 -15.23 -10.94 23.03
N GLN A 71 -16.03 -11.42 22.08
CA GLN A 71 -16.51 -12.81 22.00
C GLN A 71 -15.66 -13.66 21.05
N GLY A 72 -14.58 -13.10 20.49
CA GLY A 72 -13.67 -13.77 19.57
C GLY A 72 -14.21 -13.93 18.14
N ARG A 73 -15.33 -13.27 17.81
CA ARG A 73 -15.93 -13.30 16.47
C ARG A 73 -15.21 -12.33 15.56
N MET A 74 -14.96 -12.76 14.32
CA MET A 74 -14.26 -11.97 13.33
C MET A 74 -15.16 -10.86 12.81
N LEU A 75 -14.80 -9.60 13.03
CA LEU A 75 -15.63 -8.47 12.60
C LEU A 75 -15.69 -8.33 11.07
N CYS A 76 -14.69 -8.89 10.39
CA CYS A 76 -14.59 -8.81 8.94
C CYS A 76 -15.55 -9.74 8.19
N GLU A 77 -16.22 -10.69 8.85
CA GLU A 77 -17.02 -11.75 8.20
C GLU A 77 -18.06 -11.20 7.23
N LEU A 78 -18.72 -10.10 7.60
CA LEU A 78 -19.73 -9.43 6.78
C LEU A 78 -19.15 -8.73 5.53
N PHE A 79 -17.84 -8.46 5.53
CA PHE A 79 -17.14 -7.75 4.48
C PHE A 79 -16.32 -8.66 3.55
N ILE A 80 -16.20 -9.95 3.87
CA ILE A 80 -15.44 -10.93 3.06
C ILE A 80 -16.01 -11.01 1.64
N ARG A 81 -17.33 -11.08 1.50
CA ARG A 81 -18.00 -11.20 0.21
C ARG A 81 -19.24 -10.34 0.16
N ALA A 82 -19.28 -9.40 -0.78
CA ALA A 82 -20.46 -8.59 -0.99
C ALA A 82 -21.65 -9.47 -1.44
N PRO A 83 -22.90 -9.13 -1.08
CA PRO A 83 -24.08 -9.79 -1.60
C PRO A 83 -24.07 -9.79 -3.13
N LYS A 84 -24.28 -10.97 -3.74
CA LYS A 84 -24.27 -11.08 -5.20
C LYS A 84 -25.53 -10.45 -5.79
N ARG A 85 -25.36 -9.78 -6.95
CA ARG A 85 -26.42 -9.09 -7.68
C ARG A 85 -27.66 -9.94 -7.96
N TRP A 86 -27.48 -11.23 -8.25
CA TRP A 86 -28.57 -12.14 -8.58
C TRP A 86 -29.38 -12.64 -7.36
N ASN A 87 -28.81 -12.57 -6.16
CA ASN A 87 -29.50 -12.93 -4.92
C ASN A 87 -30.20 -11.73 -4.26
N GLN A 88 -29.67 -10.52 -4.48
CA GLN A 88 -30.17 -9.27 -3.91
C GLN A 88 -30.11 -8.15 -4.97
N PRO A 89 -31.12 -8.05 -5.84
CA PRO A 89 -31.18 -6.97 -6.84
C PRO A 89 -31.21 -5.58 -6.19
N ASP A 90 -31.85 -5.44 -5.03
CA ASP A 90 -31.95 -4.17 -4.29
C ASP A 90 -30.59 -3.64 -3.82
N TYR A 91 -29.64 -4.52 -3.53
CA TYR A 91 -28.27 -4.11 -3.19
C TYR A 91 -27.62 -3.30 -4.32
N CYS A 92 -27.89 -3.66 -5.57
CA CYS A 92 -27.31 -2.99 -6.75
C CYS A 92 -27.93 -1.60 -7.01
N HIS A 93 -29.15 -1.39 -6.54
CA HIS A 93 -29.80 -0.07 -6.62
C HIS A 93 -29.24 0.90 -5.57
N ILE A 94 -28.80 0.38 -4.42
CA ILE A 94 -28.26 1.18 -3.31
C ILE A 94 -26.74 1.39 -3.47
N VAL A 95 -26.01 0.36 -3.90
CA VAL A 95 -24.55 0.37 -4.01
C VAL A 95 -24.13 0.38 -5.49
N THR A 96 -23.59 1.52 -5.93
CA THR A 96 -23.14 1.72 -7.33
C THR A 96 -21.83 1.00 -7.64
N HIS A 97 -20.87 1.04 -6.71
CA HIS A 97 -19.53 0.48 -6.87
C HIS A 97 -19.30 -0.62 -5.82
N PRO A 98 -19.73 -1.86 -6.07
CA PRO A 98 -19.55 -2.94 -5.12
C PRO A 98 -18.06 -3.29 -4.96
N ILE A 99 -17.64 -3.43 -3.71
CA ILE A 99 -16.31 -3.87 -3.32
C ILE A 99 -16.44 -4.76 -2.08
N ASP A 100 -15.54 -5.73 -1.95
CA ASP A 100 -15.41 -6.63 -0.80
C ASP A 100 -13.94 -6.89 -0.50
N MET A 101 -13.65 -7.51 0.64
CA MET A 101 -12.27 -7.78 1.03
C MET A 101 -11.54 -8.71 0.05
N MET A 102 -12.24 -9.63 -0.61
CA MET A 102 -11.65 -10.47 -1.67
C MET A 102 -11.16 -9.61 -2.83
N LYS A 103 -11.93 -8.60 -3.24
CA LYS A 103 -11.54 -7.67 -4.30
C LYS A 103 -10.38 -6.77 -3.88
N ILE A 104 -10.38 -6.27 -2.64
CA ILE A 104 -9.26 -5.49 -2.09
C ILE A 104 -7.98 -6.34 -2.06
N GLN A 105 -8.08 -7.61 -1.66
CA GLN A 105 -6.95 -8.53 -1.64
C GLN A 105 -6.39 -8.83 -3.04
N LEU A 106 -7.24 -8.91 -4.07
CA LEU A 106 -6.80 -9.12 -5.44
C LEU A 106 -6.02 -7.92 -5.99
N LYS A 107 -6.44 -6.71 -5.61
CA LYS A 107 -5.79 -5.45 -5.99
C LYS A 107 -4.52 -5.12 -5.19
N MET A 108 -4.06 -6.02 -4.32
CA MET A 108 -2.97 -5.70 -3.38
C MET A 108 -1.69 -5.24 -4.07
N GLU A 109 -1.36 -5.85 -5.21
CA GLU A 109 -0.20 -5.50 -6.02
C GLU A 109 -0.43 -4.27 -6.92
N GLU A 110 -1.67 -3.79 -7.01
CA GLU A 110 -2.05 -2.61 -7.79
C GLU A 110 -1.98 -1.31 -6.96
N TYR A 111 -1.76 -1.40 -5.65
CA TYR A 111 -1.70 -0.22 -4.79
C TYR A 111 -0.29 0.40 -4.77
N ASP A 112 -0.15 1.58 -5.36
CA ASP A 112 1.11 2.34 -5.37
C ASP A 112 1.38 3.07 -4.03
N ASP A 113 0.31 3.36 -3.28
CA ASP A 113 0.35 4.05 -1.99
C ASP A 113 -0.75 3.55 -1.03
N VAL A 114 -0.62 3.95 0.23
CA VAL A 114 -1.55 3.56 1.30
C VAL A 114 -2.91 4.26 1.19
N ASP A 115 -2.99 5.39 0.49
CA ASP A 115 -4.23 6.15 0.32
C ASP A 115 -5.20 5.41 -0.60
N GLN A 116 -4.69 4.67 -1.59
CA GLN A 116 -5.51 3.86 -2.50
C GLN A 116 -6.23 2.71 -1.77
N ILE A 117 -5.52 1.91 -0.97
CA ILE A 117 -6.15 0.84 -0.19
C ILE A 117 -7.09 1.41 0.88
N THR A 118 -6.74 2.55 1.48
CA THR A 118 -7.58 3.25 2.45
C THR A 118 -8.90 3.69 1.81
N SER A 119 -8.85 4.22 0.58
CA SER A 119 -10.03 4.62 -0.19
C SER A 119 -10.95 3.44 -0.48
N ASP A 120 -10.38 2.29 -0.83
CA ASP A 120 -11.16 1.06 -1.08
C ASP A 120 -11.81 0.52 0.21
N PHE A 121 -11.12 0.58 1.36
CA PHE A 121 -11.73 0.25 2.66
C PHE A 121 -12.84 1.25 3.04
N GLN A 122 -12.65 2.54 2.79
CA GLN A 122 -13.70 3.54 3.01
C GLN A 122 -14.92 3.26 2.14
N LEU A 123 -14.74 2.91 0.87
CA LEU A 123 -15.82 2.51 -0.03
C LEU A 123 -16.55 1.27 0.49
N LEU A 124 -15.82 0.25 0.94
CA LEU A 124 -16.38 -0.96 1.54
C LEU A 124 -17.30 -0.64 2.72
N PHE A 125 -16.82 0.18 3.67
CA PHE A 125 -17.61 0.55 4.85
C PHE A 125 -18.79 1.47 4.51
N ASN A 126 -18.63 2.38 3.55
CA ASN A 126 -19.70 3.27 3.12
C ASN A 126 -20.82 2.51 2.42
N ASN A 127 -20.48 1.53 1.57
CA ASN A 127 -21.44 0.64 0.93
C ASN A 127 -22.25 -0.15 1.96
N ALA A 128 -21.57 -0.71 2.97
CA ALA A 128 -22.23 -1.43 4.05
C ALA A 128 -23.19 -0.52 4.84
N LYS A 129 -22.72 0.67 5.24
CA LYS A 129 -23.55 1.67 5.94
C LYS A 129 -24.78 2.06 5.13
N ALA A 130 -24.62 2.33 3.83
CA ALA A 130 -25.73 2.69 2.96
C ALA A 130 -26.77 1.57 2.91
N TYR A 131 -26.34 0.33 2.69
CA TYR A 131 -27.22 -0.82 2.62
C TYR A 131 -27.95 -1.09 3.94
N TYR A 132 -27.22 -1.20 5.05
CA TYR A 132 -27.83 -1.47 6.35
C TYR A 132 -28.73 -0.34 6.82
N LYS A 133 -28.37 0.93 6.58
CA LYS A 133 -29.23 2.08 6.89
C LYS A 133 -30.59 1.98 6.21
N VAL A 134 -30.63 1.59 4.93
CA VAL A 134 -31.90 1.40 4.21
C VAL A 134 -32.72 0.28 4.85
N ILE A 135 -32.10 -0.87 5.15
CA ILE A 135 -32.77 -1.99 5.82
C ILE A 135 -33.36 -1.57 7.17
N TYR A 136 -32.57 -0.91 8.02
CA TYR A 136 -33.03 -0.46 9.33
C TYR A 136 -34.22 0.49 9.20
N ASN A 137 -34.19 1.45 8.28
CA ASN A 137 -35.31 2.36 8.04
C ASN A 137 -36.56 1.63 7.54
N VAL A 138 -36.41 0.62 6.67
CA VAL A 138 -37.54 -0.19 6.21
C VAL A 138 -38.17 -0.93 7.38
N ILE A 139 -37.36 -1.61 8.20
CA ILE A 139 -37.83 -2.37 9.36
C ILE A 139 -38.53 -1.46 10.39
N THR A 140 -37.94 -0.31 10.73
CA THR A 140 -38.53 0.60 11.72
C THR A 140 -39.81 1.24 11.22
N ASN A 141 -39.85 1.65 9.94
CA ASN A 141 -41.06 2.21 9.35
C ASN A 141 -42.17 1.16 9.26
N THR A 142 -41.89 -0.04 8.75
CA THR A 142 -42.92 -1.10 8.65
C THR A 142 -43.47 -1.47 10.02
N PHE A 143 -42.61 -1.58 11.04
CA PHE A 143 -43.06 -1.85 12.42
C PHE A 143 -43.93 -0.72 12.97
N THR A 144 -43.55 0.54 12.74
CA THR A 144 -44.34 1.71 13.18
C THR A 144 -45.74 1.71 12.57
N TYR A 145 -45.88 1.44 11.26
CA TYR A 145 -47.19 1.36 10.59
C TYR A 145 -48.04 0.17 11.06
N TRP A 146 -47.42 -0.91 11.53
CA TRP A 146 -48.13 -2.10 12.01
C TRP A 146 -48.62 -1.97 13.46
N THR A 147 -48.06 -1.03 14.22
CA THR A 147 -48.43 -0.75 15.61
C THR A 147 -49.45 0.39 15.78
N LEU A 148 -49.82 1.06 14.69
CA LEU A 148 -50.86 2.11 14.63
C LEU A 148 -52.18 1.53 14.14
#